data_AF-A0A915K3D3-F1
#
_entry.id   AF-A0A915K3D3-F1
#
_cell.length_a   1.000
_cell.length_b   1.000
_cell.length_c   1.000
_cell.angle_alpha   90.00
_cell.angle_beta   90.00
_cell.angle_gamma   90.00
#
_symmetry.space_group_name_H-M   'P 1'
#
loop_
_entity.id
_entity.type
_entity.pdbx_description
1 polymer ?
#
loop_
_entity_poly.entity_id
_entity_poly.type
_entity_poly.pdbx_seq_one_letter_code
_entity_poly.pdbx_strand_id
1 'polypeptide(L)'
;MDYCRKSMQDDKVYASILCKFSEQFNHCRIERRLNGDYEDDKNRARYRRSDDKADSSFFNHTNLWLDGKVYFKIDQQYFADRSMLSPIFNAFSLIERFTCVRFLELPNEKQTGGRNRQPHHLYFTNGEFCSSFVGRQPQLEKQDLTLPLQCLKQRGALHEIIHALVYEHFI
;
A
#
# COMPACT_ATOMS: atom_id res chain seq x y z
N MET A 1 19.49 -4.65 2.97
CA MET A 1 19.61 -5.84 2.11
C MET A 1 19.60 -7.17 2.88
N ASP A 2 19.74 -7.23 4.21
CA ASP A 2 19.79 -8.51 4.96
C ASP A 2 18.43 -9.11 5.40
N TYR A 3 17.30 -8.47 5.08
CA TYR A 3 15.98 -8.90 5.61
C TYR A 3 15.40 -10.15 4.94
N CYS A 4 15.75 -10.42 3.68
CA CYS A 4 15.25 -11.57 2.92
C CYS A 4 15.81 -12.93 3.40
N ARG A 5 16.96 -12.95 4.08
CA ARG A 5 17.60 -14.21 4.51
C ARG A 5 16.92 -14.89 5.69
N LYS A 6 16.21 -14.15 6.56
CA LYS A 6 15.64 -14.70 7.80
C LYS A 6 14.19 -15.21 7.68
N SER A 7 13.51 -14.97 6.56
CA SER A 7 12.08 -15.30 6.36
C SER A 7 11.86 -16.67 5.69
N MET A 8 12.92 -17.37 5.28
CA MET A 8 12.84 -18.52 4.37
C MET A 8 12.39 -19.86 5.00
N GLN A 9 11.99 -19.90 6.27
CA GLN A 9 11.72 -21.16 6.95
C GLN A 9 10.30 -21.71 6.72
N ASP A 10 9.28 -20.84 6.56
CA ASP A 10 7.88 -21.31 6.60
C ASP A 10 7.11 -21.18 5.29
N ASP A 11 7.54 -20.39 4.30
CA ASP A 11 6.71 -20.19 3.09
C ASP A 11 7.47 -19.54 1.91
N LYS A 12 8.21 -20.36 1.16
CA LYS A 12 9.19 -19.91 0.12
C LYS A 12 8.60 -19.01 -0.97
N VAL A 13 7.33 -19.19 -1.34
CA VAL A 13 6.66 -18.40 -2.39
C VAL A 13 6.40 -16.97 -1.91
N TYR A 14 5.90 -16.83 -0.67
CA TYR A 14 5.56 -15.54 -0.09
C TYR A 14 6.80 -14.71 0.23
N ALA A 15 7.87 -15.35 0.69
CA ALA A 15 9.14 -14.67 0.96
C ALA A 15 9.72 -14.00 -0.29
N SER A 16 9.64 -14.65 -1.46
CA SER A 16 10.12 -14.08 -2.74
C SER A 16 9.28 -12.87 -3.18
N ILE A 17 7.95 -12.97 -3.08
CA ILE A 17 7.03 -11.87 -3.43
C ILE A 17 7.23 -10.70 -2.48
N LEU A 18 7.25 -10.96 -1.16
CA LEU A 18 7.46 -9.93 -0.14
C LEU A 18 8.85 -9.28 -0.23
N CYS A 19 9.87 -10.02 -0.67
CA CYS A 19 11.19 -9.46 -0.92
C CYS A 19 11.20 -8.48 -2.10
N LYS A 20 10.67 -8.88 -3.26
CA LYS A 20 10.53 -7.97 -4.42
C LYS A 20 9.64 -6.77 -4.08
N PHE A 21 8.57 -7.00 -3.33
CA PHE A 21 7.68 -5.96 -2.81
C PHE A 21 8.43 -4.99 -1.87
N SER A 22 9.23 -5.48 -0.93
CA SER A 22 9.98 -4.65 0.02
C SER A 22 10.96 -3.69 -0.67
N GLU A 23 11.50 -4.07 -1.83
CA GLU A 23 12.41 -3.23 -2.60
C GLU A 23 11.72 -1.98 -3.16
N GLN A 24 10.45 -2.08 -3.57
CA GLN A 24 9.65 -0.93 -4.04
C GLN A 24 9.35 0.07 -2.92
N PHE A 25 9.32 -0.40 -1.67
CA PHE A 25 9.03 0.43 -0.50
C PHE A 25 10.29 0.94 0.23
N ASN A 26 11.49 0.76 -0.34
CA ASN A 26 12.71 1.42 0.14
C ASN A 26 12.60 2.96 0.19
N HIS A 27 11.65 3.53 -0.57
CA HIS A 27 11.38 4.97 -0.65
C HIS A 27 10.53 5.54 0.50
N CYS A 28 9.98 4.73 1.40
CA CYS A 28 9.30 5.23 2.62
C CYS A 28 10.19 6.07 3.55
N ARG A 29 11.48 6.22 3.22
CA ARG A 29 12.45 7.02 3.96
C ARG A 29 12.60 8.46 3.43
N ILE A 30 11.89 8.86 2.36
CA ILE A 30 12.09 10.18 1.73
C ILE A 30 11.58 11.37 2.56
N GLU A 31 10.70 11.18 3.56
CA GLU A 31 10.22 12.30 4.40
C GLU A 31 10.84 12.36 5.82
N ARG A 32 12.17 12.16 5.95
CA ARG A 32 12.90 12.59 7.17
C ARG A 32 13.61 13.94 7.04
N ARG A 33 13.32 14.75 6.02
CA ARG A 33 13.81 16.14 5.92
C ARG A 33 12.72 17.09 5.43
N LEU A 34 11.74 17.36 6.30
CA LEU A 34 10.93 18.59 6.23
C LEU A 34 10.75 19.24 7.61
N ASN A 35 11.77 19.11 8.47
CA ASN A 35 11.90 19.96 9.66
C ASN A 35 13.37 20.37 9.77
N GLY A 36 13.66 21.59 9.34
CA GLY A 36 14.98 22.22 9.43
C GLY A 36 15.37 22.94 8.15
N ASP A 37 15.30 24.27 8.24
CA ASP A 37 16.05 25.25 7.46
C ASP A 37 15.37 25.82 6.20
N TYR A 38 14.76 26.99 6.45
CA TYR A 38 14.50 28.08 5.53
C TYR A 38 15.83 28.56 4.91
N GLU A 39 15.79 28.99 3.63
CA GLU A 39 16.87 29.60 2.81
C GLU A 39 17.73 28.67 1.92
N ASP A 40 17.40 28.62 0.63
CA ASP A 40 18.26 29.07 -0.49
C ASP A 40 17.66 28.58 -1.84
N ASP A 41 16.64 29.29 -2.31
CA ASP A 41 15.90 28.98 -3.54
C ASP A 41 16.58 29.53 -4.81
N LYS A 42 17.90 29.79 -4.79
CA LYS A 42 18.59 30.35 -5.97
C LYS A 42 19.80 29.54 -6.46
N ASN A 43 20.33 28.61 -5.66
CA ASN A 43 21.49 27.81 -6.06
C ASN A 43 21.18 26.38 -6.52
N ARG A 44 19.95 25.88 -6.34
CA ARG A 44 19.58 24.50 -6.74
C ARG A 44 19.35 24.29 -8.24
N ALA A 45 19.36 25.36 -9.04
CA ALA A 45 19.19 25.29 -10.50
C ALA A 45 20.48 24.92 -11.26
N ARG A 46 21.65 24.84 -10.60
CA ARG A 46 22.94 24.63 -11.30
C ARG A 46 23.63 23.28 -11.11
N TYR A 47 23.12 22.37 -10.27
CA TYR A 47 23.75 21.07 -10.01
C TYR A 47 22.97 19.86 -10.58
N ARG A 48 22.31 20.03 -11.73
CA ARG A 48 21.73 18.92 -12.50
C ARG A 48 22.14 19.00 -13.98
N ARG A 49 23.44 19.10 -14.23
CA ARG A 49 24.00 18.68 -15.51
C ARG A 49 25.13 17.70 -15.26
N SER A 50 25.02 16.60 -15.99
CA SER A 50 25.99 15.53 -16.19
C SER A 50 25.84 14.34 -15.23
N ASP A 51 25.55 13.22 -15.86
CA ASP A 51 25.76 11.84 -15.41
C ASP A 51 24.76 11.27 -14.40
N ASP A 52 23.58 10.91 -14.92
CA ASP A 52 23.29 9.49 -15.18
C ASP A 52 21.94 9.38 -15.91
N LYS A 53 21.93 8.60 -16.99
CA LYS A 53 20.71 8.26 -17.75
C LYS A 53 19.80 7.39 -16.87
N ALA A 54 19.02 8.02 -16.00
CA ALA A 54 17.83 7.40 -15.44
C ALA A 54 16.87 7.17 -16.60
N ASP A 55 16.70 5.89 -16.96
CA ASP A 55 15.65 5.44 -17.85
C ASP A 55 14.30 5.99 -17.36
N SER A 56 13.79 6.97 -18.09
CA SER A 56 12.62 7.75 -17.74
C SER A 56 11.35 7.00 -18.13
N SER A 57 11.22 5.75 -17.70
CA SER A 57 9.92 5.09 -17.62
C SER A 57 9.17 5.73 -16.45
N PHE A 58 8.55 6.87 -16.74
CA PHE A 58 7.34 7.42 -16.11
C PHE A 58 6.99 6.85 -14.72
N PHE A 59 7.83 7.06 -13.71
CA PHE A 59 7.47 6.80 -12.32
C PHE A 59 6.35 7.77 -11.97
N ASN A 60 5.09 7.36 -12.09
CA ASN A 60 3.98 8.17 -11.65
C ASN A 60 3.77 7.93 -10.15
N HIS A 61 4.60 8.59 -9.33
CA HIS A 61 4.56 8.54 -7.87
C HIS A 61 3.16 8.86 -7.28
N THR A 62 2.22 9.38 -8.07
CA THR A 62 0.85 9.68 -7.63
C THR A 62 0.03 8.43 -7.27
N ASN A 63 0.40 7.27 -7.83
CA ASN A 63 -0.26 5.99 -7.59
C ASN A 63 0.31 5.23 -6.37
N LEU A 64 1.23 5.84 -5.63
CA LEU A 64 1.69 5.31 -4.36
C LEU A 64 0.83 5.84 -3.20
N TRP A 65 0.75 5.04 -2.14
CA TRP A 65 0.15 5.45 -0.88
C TRP A 65 1.09 6.37 -0.12
N LEU A 66 0.59 7.57 0.23
CA LEU A 66 1.37 8.62 0.89
C LEU A 66 1.86 8.12 2.26
N ASP A 67 3.14 8.33 2.55
CA ASP A 67 3.84 7.87 3.78
C ASP A 67 3.73 6.37 4.07
N GLY A 68 3.38 5.55 3.07
CA GLY A 68 3.04 4.15 3.28
C GLY A 68 1.77 3.93 4.12
N LYS A 69 0.95 4.97 4.34
CA LYS A 69 -0.32 4.86 5.09
C LYS A 69 -1.45 4.48 4.14
N VAL A 70 -2.11 3.38 4.44
CA VAL A 70 -3.21 2.85 3.64
C VAL A 70 -4.45 2.83 4.51
N TYR A 71 -5.37 3.76 4.26
CA TYR A 71 -6.64 3.75 4.95
C TYR A 71 -7.53 2.65 4.41
N PHE A 72 -8.32 2.01 5.27
CA PHE A 72 -9.28 1.00 4.85
C PHE A 72 -10.62 1.11 5.56
N LYS A 73 -11.66 0.62 4.88
CA LYS A 73 -12.98 0.29 5.44
C LYS A 73 -13.38 -1.12 5.00
N ILE A 74 -14.21 -1.74 5.81
CA ILE A 74 -14.75 -3.08 5.57
C ILE A 74 -16.26 -2.96 5.45
N ASP A 75 -16.83 -3.60 4.43
CA ASP A 75 -18.26 -3.79 4.31
C ASP A 75 -18.77 -4.64 5.49
N GLN A 76 -19.37 -4.00 6.48
CA GLN A 76 -19.83 -4.67 7.70
C GLN A 76 -21.00 -5.62 7.46
N GLN A 77 -21.77 -5.42 6.39
CA GLN A 77 -22.88 -6.30 6.06
C GLN A 77 -22.37 -7.59 5.44
N TYR A 78 -21.43 -7.51 4.51
CA TYR A 78 -20.84 -8.69 3.90
C TYR A 78 -19.95 -9.46 4.88
N PHE A 79 -19.11 -8.75 5.63
CA PHE A 79 -18.23 -9.32 6.65
C PHE A 79 -18.88 -9.35 8.05
N ALA A 80 -20.17 -9.68 8.11
CA ALA A 80 -20.90 -9.80 9.38
C ALA A 80 -20.32 -10.90 10.27
N ASP A 81 -19.89 -12.02 9.68
CA ASP A 81 -19.05 -13.00 10.36
C ASP A 81 -17.60 -12.49 10.42
N ARG A 82 -17.18 -12.07 11.61
CA ARG A 82 -15.84 -11.53 11.86
C ARG A 82 -14.72 -12.55 11.61
N SER A 83 -15.02 -13.86 11.59
CA SER A 83 -14.04 -14.89 11.24
C SER A 83 -13.52 -14.73 9.80
N MET A 84 -14.35 -14.20 8.91
CA MET A 84 -14.02 -13.91 7.50
C MET A 84 -12.94 -12.83 7.35
N LEU A 85 -12.65 -12.05 8.39
CA LEU A 85 -11.65 -11.00 8.37
C LEU A 85 -10.22 -11.49 8.64
N SER A 86 -10.06 -12.71 9.18
CA SER A 86 -8.74 -13.25 9.52
C SER A 86 -7.77 -13.26 8.32
N PRO A 87 -8.16 -13.68 7.11
CA PRO A 87 -7.27 -13.62 5.93
C PRO A 87 -6.78 -12.21 5.60
N ILE A 88 -7.64 -11.19 5.75
CA ILE A 88 -7.32 -9.79 5.47
C ILE A 88 -6.31 -9.27 6.50
N PHE A 89 -6.58 -9.46 7.79
CA PHE A 89 -5.71 -8.98 8.85
C PHE A 89 -4.38 -9.75 8.95
N ASN A 90 -4.36 -11.03 8.57
CA ASN A 90 -3.12 -11.78 8.43
C ASN A 90 -2.26 -11.21 7.29
N ALA A 91 -2.88 -10.84 6.16
CA ALA A 91 -2.17 -10.18 5.06
C ALA A 91 -1.63 -8.80 5.47
N PHE A 92 -2.42 -7.99 6.20
CA PHE A 92 -1.93 -6.72 6.78
C PHE A 92 -0.70 -6.97 7.65
N SER A 93 -0.81 -7.89 8.60
CA SER A 93 0.28 -8.21 9.54
C SER A 93 1.56 -8.64 8.81
N LEU A 94 1.45 -9.44 7.75
CA LEU A 94 2.60 -9.84 6.93
C LEU A 94 3.24 -8.64 6.24
N ILE A 95 2.45 -7.82 5.56
CA ILE A 95 2.93 -6.64 4.84
C ILE A 95 3.60 -5.65 5.81
N GLU A 96 2.95 -5.33 6.93
CA GLU A 96 3.46 -4.39 7.93
C GLU A 96 4.74 -4.89 8.61
N ARG A 97 4.87 -6.22 8.79
CA ARG A 97 6.06 -6.85 9.36
C ARG A 97 7.29 -6.70 8.46
N PHE A 98 7.10 -6.77 7.14
CA PHE A 98 8.20 -6.78 6.17
C PHE A 98 8.41 -5.46 5.43
N THR A 99 7.52 -4.49 5.61
CA THR A 99 7.59 -3.19 4.94
C THR A 99 7.29 -2.01 5.87
N CYS A 100 7.40 -0.80 5.32
CA CYS A 100 6.96 0.43 5.97
C CYS A 100 5.45 0.69 5.88
N VAL A 101 4.71 -0.09 5.08
CA VAL A 101 3.26 0.13 4.89
C VAL A 101 2.54 -0.04 6.22
N ARG A 102 1.55 0.81 6.50
CA ARG A 102 0.69 0.74 7.69
C ARG A 102 -0.77 0.86 7.27
N PHE A 103 -1.57 -0.12 7.67
CA PHE A 103 -3.01 -0.13 7.44
C PHE A 103 -3.71 0.57 8.60
N LEU A 104 -4.54 1.56 8.27
CA LEU A 104 -5.25 2.39 9.24
C LEU A 104 -6.74 2.29 8.98
N GLU A 105 -7.52 1.88 9.99
CA GLU A 105 -8.97 1.91 9.84
C GLU A 105 -9.43 3.36 9.66
N LEU A 106 -10.26 3.59 8.65
CA LEU A 106 -10.75 4.93 8.35
C LEU A 106 -11.71 5.38 9.45
N PRO A 107 -11.43 6.50 10.16
CA PRO A 107 -12.30 7.00 11.21
C PRO A 107 -13.72 7.27 10.69
N ASN A 108 -14.70 7.06 11.56
CA ASN A 108 -16.09 7.36 11.23
C ASN A 108 -16.26 8.88 11.04
N GLU A 109 -17.17 9.29 10.17
CA GLU A 109 -17.41 10.71 9.84
C GLU A 109 -17.76 11.57 11.08
N LYS A 110 -18.39 10.96 12.09
CA LYS A 110 -18.66 11.59 13.38
C LYS A 110 -17.39 11.96 14.16
N GLN A 111 -16.27 11.26 13.93
CA GLN A 111 -14.99 11.47 14.60
C GLN A 111 -14.13 12.56 13.91
N THR A 112 -14.42 12.90 12.65
CA THR A 112 -13.66 13.91 11.89
C THR A 112 -14.29 15.30 11.92
N GLY A 113 -15.32 15.52 12.74
CA GLY A 113 -15.95 16.82 12.95
C GLY A 113 -16.58 17.43 11.69
N GLY A 114 -16.92 16.61 10.69
CA GLY A 114 -17.62 17.02 9.46
C GLY A 114 -16.84 17.98 8.54
N ARG A 115 -15.55 18.22 8.78
CA ARG A 115 -14.78 19.27 8.07
C ARG A 115 -13.68 18.77 7.12
N ASN A 116 -13.44 17.47 7.04
CA ASN A 116 -12.39 16.92 6.18
C ASN A 116 -12.96 15.93 5.16
N ARG A 117 -12.58 16.10 3.88
CA ARG A 117 -12.69 15.03 2.87
C ARG A 117 -12.07 13.76 3.45
N GLN A 118 -12.76 12.62 3.33
CA GLN A 118 -12.16 11.38 3.83
C GLN A 118 -10.88 11.12 3.03
N PRO A 119 -9.80 10.62 3.66
CA PRO A 119 -8.64 10.22 2.91
C PRO A 119 -9.01 9.12 1.92
N HIS A 120 -8.25 9.05 0.82
CA HIS A 120 -8.31 7.92 -0.11
C HIS A 120 -8.16 6.61 0.68
N HIS A 121 -8.98 5.62 0.39
CA HIS A 121 -9.01 4.38 1.15
C HIS A 121 -9.41 3.18 0.30
N LEU A 122 -9.00 2.00 0.77
CA LEU A 122 -9.48 0.72 0.28
C LEU A 122 -10.82 0.38 0.94
N TYR A 123 -11.79 -0.05 0.15
CA TYR A 123 -13.06 -0.57 0.65
C TYR A 123 -13.16 -2.06 0.35
N PHE A 124 -13.00 -2.87 1.39
CA PHE A 124 -13.09 -4.33 1.30
C PHE A 124 -14.55 -4.74 1.19
N THR A 125 -14.90 -5.41 0.10
CA THR A 125 -16.30 -5.73 -0.23
C THR A 125 -16.44 -7.07 -0.94
N ASN A 126 -17.69 -7.50 -1.15
CA ASN A 126 -18.01 -8.64 -2.00
C ASN A 126 -18.00 -8.24 -3.49
N GLY A 127 -17.77 -9.21 -4.36
CA GLY A 127 -17.87 -9.05 -5.80
C GLY A 127 -17.99 -10.41 -6.50
N GLU A 128 -17.96 -10.41 -7.82
CA GLU A 128 -17.99 -11.67 -8.59
C GLU A 128 -16.63 -12.39 -8.57
N PHE A 129 -15.54 -11.61 -8.63
CA PHE A 129 -14.16 -12.11 -8.71
C PHE A 129 -13.28 -11.49 -7.62
N CYS A 130 -12.12 -12.11 -7.36
CA CYS A 130 -11.04 -11.45 -6.62
C CYS A 130 -10.53 -10.30 -7.51
N SER A 131 -10.55 -9.06 -7.01
CA SER A 131 -10.00 -7.96 -7.79
C SER A 131 -9.60 -6.76 -6.94
N SER A 132 -8.58 -6.06 -7.41
CA SER A 132 -8.15 -4.76 -6.93
C SER A 132 -7.64 -3.94 -8.12
N PHE A 133 -7.70 -2.61 -7.99
CA PHE A 133 -6.85 -1.76 -8.81
C PHE A 133 -5.38 -1.97 -8.47
N VAL A 134 -4.51 -1.67 -9.45
CA VAL A 134 -3.06 -1.64 -9.27
C VAL A 134 -2.66 -0.27 -8.72
N GLY A 135 -2.13 -0.26 -7.49
CA GLY A 135 -1.73 0.94 -6.78
C GLY A 135 -2.91 1.79 -6.28
N ARG A 136 -2.57 2.93 -5.68
CA ARG A 136 -3.53 3.96 -5.27
C ARG A 136 -4.13 4.63 -6.50
N GLN A 137 -5.45 4.79 -6.52
CA GLN A 137 -6.15 5.59 -7.52
C GLN A 137 -6.40 7.02 -6.99
N PRO A 138 -5.53 8.02 -7.28
CA PRO A 138 -5.66 9.39 -6.75
C PRO A 138 -6.96 10.11 -7.13
N GLN A 139 -7.65 9.64 -8.17
CA GLN A 139 -8.93 10.14 -8.64
C GLN A 139 -10.14 9.55 -7.90
N LEU A 140 -9.95 8.51 -7.08
CA LEU A 140 -11.01 7.82 -6.35
C LEU A 140 -10.83 8.01 -4.84
N GLU A 141 -11.80 8.61 -4.15
CA GLU A 141 -11.81 8.67 -2.68
C GLU A 141 -11.96 7.25 -2.07
N LYS A 142 -12.84 6.44 -2.67
CA LYS A 142 -13.08 5.05 -2.30
C LYS A 142 -12.63 4.14 -3.44
N GLN A 143 -11.70 3.24 -3.18
CA GLN A 143 -11.23 2.23 -4.11
C GLN A 143 -11.67 0.85 -3.63
N ASP A 144 -12.53 0.17 -4.39
CA ASP A 144 -13.02 -1.14 -4.00
C ASP A 144 -11.94 -2.22 -4.17
N LEU A 145 -11.90 -3.14 -3.21
CA LEU A 145 -11.08 -4.35 -3.21
C LEU A 145 -12.04 -5.52 -2.95
N THR A 146 -12.31 -6.32 -3.98
CA THR A 146 -13.34 -7.35 -3.94
C THR A 146 -12.75 -8.69 -3.51
N LEU A 147 -13.29 -9.25 -2.44
CA LEU A 147 -12.89 -10.56 -1.90
C LEU A 147 -14.12 -11.42 -1.64
N PRO A 148 -14.72 -12.05 -2.68
CA PRO A 148 -15.73 -13.06 -2.46
C PRO A 148 -15.17 -14.28 -1.71
N LEU A 149 -16.05 -15.16 -1.23
CA LEU A 149 -15.69 -16.27 -0.32
C LEU A 149 -14.53 -17.14 -0.84
N GLN A 150 -14.47 -17.40 -2.15
CA GLN A 150 -13.39 -18.18 -2.76
C GLN A 150 -12.01 -17.52 -2.65
N CYS A 151 -11.97 -16.19 -2.50
CA CYS A 151 -10.78 -15.36 -2.37
C CYS A 151 -10.37 -15.13 -0.91
N LEU A 152 -11.25 -15.41 0.06
CA LEU A 152 -11.00 -15.27 1.50
C LEU A 152 -10.13 -16.40 2.05
N LYS A 153 -9.00 -16.60 1.40
CA LYS A 153 -7.87 -17.40 1.85
C LYS A 153 -6.67 -16.46 1.95
N GLN A 154 -5.74 -16.75 2.84
CA GLN A 154 -4.57 -15.89 3.07
C GLN A 154 -3.85 -15.49 1.77
N ARG A 155 -3.71 -16.42 0.81
CA ARG A 155 -3.12 -16.14 -0.51
C ARG A 155 -3.93 -15.13 -1.34
N GLY A 156 -5.24 -15.29 -1.40
CA GLY A 156 -6.11 -14.45 -2.24
C GLY A 156 -6.16 -13.03 -1.69
N ALA A 157 -6.42 -12.88 -0.39
CA ALA A 157 -6.41 -11.58 0.27
C ALA A 157 -5.07 -10.87 0.11
N LEU A 158 -3.95 -11.57 0.35
CA LEU A 158 -2.61 -10.99 0.19
C LEU A 158 -2.33 -10.56 -1.25
N HIS A 159 -2.72 -11.36 -2.24
CA HIS A 159 -2.52 -11.05 -3.65
C HIS A 159 -3.23 -9.74 -4.06
N GLU A 160 -4.52 -9.62 -3.74
CA GLU A 160 -5.30 -8.41 -4.08
C GLU A 160 -4.82 -7.19 -3.29
N ILE A 161 -4.45 -7.36 -2.01
CA ILE A 161 -3.89 -6.26 -1.22
C ILE A 161 -2.56 -5.82 -1.80
N ILE A 162 -1.68 -6.74 -2.24
CA ILE A 162 -0.43 -6.36 -2.91
C ILE A 162 -0.73 -5.58 -4.17
N HIS A 163 -1.68 -6.00 -5.01
CA HIS A 163 -2.11 -5.24 -6.18
C HIS A 163 -2.47 -3.80 -5.83
N ALA A 164 -3.27 -3.60 -4.78
CA ALA A 164 -3.64 -2.26 -4.32
C ALA A 164 -2.45 -1.36 -3.91
N LEU A 165 -1.30 -1.94 -3.57
CA LEU A 165 -0.14 -1.22 -3.03
C LEU A 165 0.94 -0.92 -4.07
N VAL A 166 1.12 -1.80 -5.06
CA VAL A 166 2.20 -1.73 -6.04
C VAL A 166 1.76 -1.15 -7.37
N TYR A 167 2.71 -0.72 -8.18
CA TYR A 167 2.46 -0.24 -9.54
C TYR A 167 2.50 -1.35 -10.61
N GLU A 168 2.95 -2.57 -10.26
CA GLU A 168 3.15 -3.67 -11.20
C GLU A 168 2.55 -4.98 -10.68
N HIS A 169 1.97 -5.80 -11.56
CA HIS A 169 1.48 -7.12 -11.19
C HIS A 169 2.65 -8.04 -10.77
N PHE A 170 2.72 -8.39 -9.49
CA PHE A 170 3.57 -9.47 -9.00
C PHE A 170 2.74 -10.75 -8.89
N ILE A 171 2.93 -11.67 -9.84
CA ILE A 171 2.37 -13.02 -9.82
C ILE A 171 3.47 -14.01 -9.45
#